data_AF-A0A813U897-F1
#
_entry.id   AF-A0A813U897-F1
#
_cell.length_a   1.000
_cell.length_b   1.000
_cell.length_c   1.000
_cell.angle_alpha   90.00
_cell.angle_beta   90.00
_cell.angle_gamma   90.00
#
_symmetry.space_group_name_H-M   'P 1'
#
loop_
_entity.id
_entity.type
_entity.pdbx_description
1 polymer ?
#
loop_
_entity_poly.entity_id
_entity_poly.type
_entity_poly.pdbx_seq_one_letter_code
_entity_poly.pdbx_strand_id
1 'polypeptide(L)'
;MISQTLANISSRPLTAPHQQQQPIYQYVPLLNREKTENNEMIWRDQVRNQLETSNRQVDRSDAHIYVSKRDDPLTNLREVLRNLSNSEAFRYMKQCRLIVAKLKKCWVDVNEEIKSLSKNKEYLESALDHIRKDLIINKETSDNRLHRPATEPNEDKVDDTLEFEKQTLLSLKRNLENILKPVQEHLYKLDELRERVHKLGKERSAVTDLICQCLTQSMRSFDKAMANNKNNNQSSNAKLFKSQSTLFNNDNLIEASQASFIHIGPLSAFTNESVDIIREADAQIQEGRDLRGRSRVLMRDSIESAKQCNLIVNDQFLRKIEDTLLLSKHLNVSSSENRLAQNRAIRWQDLNNISHKYTLGPEKSTNLFTYERLDRPIASNFQRHPGNQLPEAQEISKGSDLLSNSLLKSEQHIRTLKVIGKKMDQNAKEKEFQHSLDTTLLRRRRELSDHRWVPEKYVKK
;
A
#
# COMPACT_ATOMS: atom_id res chain seq x y z
N MET A 1 -22.34 32.51 54.91
CA MET A 1 -21.45 31.53 55.56
C MET A 1 -20.04 32.13 55.50
N ILE A 2 -19.65 32.95 56.49
CA ILE A 2 -18.88 32.59 57.72
C ILE A 2 -17.45 32.15 57.31
N SER A 3 -16.31 32.71 57.74
CA SER A 3 -15.89 33.67 58.79
C SER A 3 -14.51 34.20 58.36
N GLN A 4 -14.16 35.49 58.42
CA GLN A 4 -13.65 36.24 59.59
C GLN A 4 -12.44 35.63 60.32
N THR A 5 -11.33 36.38 60.33
CA THR A 5 -10.59 36.70 61.56
C THR A 5 -9.88 38.04 61.41
N LEU A 6 -10.40 39.02 62.15
CA LEU A 6 -9.81 40.30 62.53
C LEU A 6 -9.00 40.10 63.82
N ALA A 7 -7.86 40.78 63.97
CA ALA A 7 -7.63 41.78 65.03
C ALA A 7 -6.24 42.46 64.82
N ASN A 8 -6.08 43.78 64.61
CA ASN A 8 -6.26 44.95 65.54
C ASN A 8 -5.26 44.92 66.72
N ILE A 9 -4.49 45.95 67.15
CA ILE A 9 -4.65 47.42 67.30
C ILE A 9 -3.24 48.00 67.59
N SER A 10 -2.82 49.19 67.13
CA SER A 10 -2.87 50.48 67.88
C SER A 10 -2.18 51.57 67.04
N SER A 11 -2.85 52.60 66.50
CA SER A 11 -3.36 53.85 67.14
C SER A 11 -2.21 54.80 67.56
N ARG A 12 -2.12 56.08 67.16
CA ARG A 12 -3.12 57.13 66.87
C ARG A 12 -2.56 58.25 65.96
N PRO A 13 -3.43 58.95 65.20
CA PRO A 13 -3.22 60.29 64.61
C PRO A 13 -4.03 61.38 65.36
N LEU A 14 -4.07 62.59 64.78
CA LEU A 14 -4.78 63.86 65.14
C LEU A 14 -3.77 64.90 65.68
N THR A 15 -3.69 66.16 65.22
CA THR A 15 -4.64 67.06 64.55
C THR A 15 -3.90 68.31 64.01
N ALA A 16 -4.44 68.92 62.95
CA ALA A 16 -4.07 70.22 62.33
C ALA A 16 -4.43 71.44 63.24
N PRO A 17 -4.48 72.73 62.80
CA PRO A 17 -4.09 73.43 61.55
C PRO A 17 -3.40 74.83 61.75
N HIS A 18 -3.13 75.50 60.63
CA HIS A 18 -3.02 76.96 60.37
C HIS A 18 -2.54 77.95 61.45
N GLN A 19 -1.53 78.77 61.09
CA GLN A 19 -1.63 80.24 61.18
C GLN A 19 -0.62 80.94 60.27
N GLN A 20 -1.13 81.83 59.41
CA GLN A 20 -0.42 82.94 58.79
C GLN A 20 0.08 83.89 59.89
N GLN A 21 1.28 84.45 59.77
CA GLN A 21 1.55 85.81 60.21
C GLN A 21 2.78 86.42 59.49
N GLN A 22 2.53 87.62 59.00
CA GLN A 22 3.37 88.58 58.27
C GLN A 22 4.44 89.23 59.20
N PRO A 23 5.39 90.03 58.66
CA PRO A 23 6.63 90.35 59.34
C PRO A 23 6.46 91.46 60.39
N ILE A 24 7.09 91.28 61.55
CA ILE A 24 7.17 92.29 62.60
C ILE A 24 8.45 93.10 62.38
N TYR A 25 8.29 94.34 61.91
CA TYR A 25 9.30 95.38 62.07
C TYR A 25 9.32 95.82 63.53
N GLN A 26 10.42 95.57 64.24
CA GLN A 26 10.64 96.12 65.58
C GLN A 26 11.86 97.05 65.54
N TYR A 27 11.60 98.33 65.77
CA TYR A 27 12.59 99.40 65.93
C TYR A 27 13.11 99.43 67.38
N VAL A 28 14.11 100.30 67.61
CA VAL A 28 14.61 100.87 68.90
C VAL A 28 15.92 100.23 69.41
N PRO A 29 16.93 100.96 69.95
CA PRO A 29 17.32 102.38 69.85
C PRO A 29 18.82 102.63 69.50
N LEU A 30 19.14 103.88 69.16
CA LEU A 30 20.49 104.47 69.12
C LEU A 30 21.09 104.67 70.53
N LEU A 31 22.44 104.74 70.58
CA LEU A 31 23.37 105.05 71.68
C LEU A 31 23.89 103.87 72.53
N ASN A 32 25.07 103.37 72.16
CA ASN A 32 26.31 103.69 72.88
C ASN A 32 27.54 103.27 72.06
N ARG A 33 28.27 104.26 71.56
CA ARG A 33 29.65 104.13 71.11
C ARG A 33 30.50 103.95 72.37
N GLU A 34 31.00 102.75 72.61
CA GLU A 34 32.30 102.44 73.22
C GLU A 34 32.37 100.92 73.50
N LYS A 35 33.47 100.28 73.07
CA LYS A 35 33.82 98.84 73.17
C LYS A 35 33.41 97.95 71.98
N THR A 36 33.91 98.27 70.79
CA THR A 36 33.69 97.55 69.52
C THR A 36 34.65 96.39 69.22
N GLU A 37 35.54 95.98 70.15
CA GLU A 37 36.54 94.94 69.83
C GLU A 37 36.11 93.50 70.22
N ASN A 38 35.27 93.30 71.24
CA ASN A 38 34.82 91.95 71.65
C ASN A 38 33.61 91.41 70.85
N ASN A 39 32.77 92.28 70.29
CA ASN A 39 31.63 91.87 69.47
C ASN A 39 32.04 91.41 68.06
N GLU A 40 33.12 91.97 67.52
CA GLU A 40 33.64 91.59 66.20
C GLU A 40 34.22 90.16 66.22
N MET A 41 34.86 89.76 67.32
CA MET A 41 35.41 88.42 67.49
C MET A 41 34.31 87.37 67.66
N ILE A 42 33.28 87.64 68.47
CA ILE A 42 32.11 86.76 68.64
C ILE A 42 31.35 86.61 67.32
N TRP A 43 31.16 87.69 66.56
CA TRP A 43 30.52 87.65 65.25
C TRP A 43 31.37 86.88 64.22
N ARG A 44 32.68 87.09 64.18
CA ARG A 44 33.60 86.34 63.31
C ARG A 44 33.62 84.85 63.63
N ASP A 45 33.60 84.46 64.90
CA ASP A 45 33.54 83.05 65.30
C ASP A 45 32.16 82.44 65.05
N GLN A 46 31.06 83.20 65.17
CA GLN A 46 29.73 82.76 64.73
C GLN A 46 29.67 82.54 63.22
N VAL A 47 30.19 83.48 62.43
CA VAL A 47 30.25 83.36 60.96
C VAL A 47 31.16 82.21 60.55
N ARG A 48 32.31 82.01 61.22
CA ARG A 48 33.22 80.88 60.98
C ARG A 48 32.55 79.55 61.30
N ASN A 49 31.87 79.44 62.44
CA ASN A 49 31.11 78.25 62.81
C ASN A 49 29.96 77.98 61.83
N GLN A 50 29.24 79.02 61.38
CA GLN A 50 28.23 78.90 60.33
C GLN A 50 28.83 78.40 59.01
N LEU A 51 29.99 78.95 58.61
CA LEU A 51 30.73 78.52 57.42
C LEU A 51 31.18 77.06 57.52
N GLU A 52 31.71 76.64 58.68
CA GLU A 52 32.11 75.25 58.93
C GLU A 52 30.92 74.30 58.94
N THR A 53 29.78 74.68 59.54
CA THR A 53 28.56 73.88 59.47
C THR A 53 28.00 73.79 58.05
N SER A 54 28.11 74.88 57.27
CA SER A 54 27.72 74.90 55.86
C SER A 54 28.63 74.00 55.03
N ASN A 55 29.95 74.07 55.20
CA ASN A 55 30.91 73.21 54.51
C ASN A 55 30.70 71.74 54.86
N ARG A 56 30.48 71.40 56.13
CA ARG A 56 30.12 70.03 56.54
C ARG A 56 28.81 69.55 55.92
N GLN A 57 27.85 70.44 55.66
CA GLN A 57 26.63 70.08 54.96
C GLN A 57 26.84 69.91 53.46
N VAL A 58 27.69 70.72 52.83
CA VAL A 58 28.10 70.52 51.43
C VAL A 58 28.78 69.16 51.29
N ASP A 59 29.76 68.83 52.15
CA ASP A 59 30.47 67.55 52.14
C ASP A 59 29.52 66.35 52.33
N ARG A 60 28.53 66.47 53.24
CA ARG A 60 27.49 65.45 53.43
C ARG A 60 26.58 65.33 52.22
N SER A 61 26.21 66.45 51.60
CA SER A 61 25.38 66.46 50.39
C SER A 61 26.12 65.83 49.21
N ASP A 62 27.41 66.12 49.05
CA ASP A 62 28.23 65.54 48.00
C ASP A 62 28.43 64.05 48.23
N ALA A 63 28.72 63.61 49.46
CA ALA A 63 28.76 62.20 49.81
C ALA A 63 27.41 61.50 49.52
N HIS A 64 26.28 62.13 49.84
CA HIS A 64 24.95 61.61 49.54
C HIS A 64 24.69 61.54 48.03
N ILE A 65 25.11 62.53 47.24
CA ILE A 65 25.00 62.54 45.77
C ILE A 65 25.85 61.42 45.16
N TYR A 66 27.07 61.17 45.68
CA TYR A 66 27.93 60.09 45.20
C TYR A 66 27.37 58.70 45.50
N VAL A 67 26.76 58.50 46.67
CA VAL A 67 26.05 57.26 47.00
C VAL A 67 24.80 57.10 46.14
N SER A 68 23.98 58.15 46.02
CA SER A 68 22.75 58.13 45.20
C SER A 68 23.05 57.85 43.72
N LYS A 69 24.11 58.44 43.15
CA LYS A 69 24.55 58.16 41.76
C LYS A 69 24.95 56.71 41.50
N ARG A 70 25.31 55.93 42.53
CA ARG A 70 25.60 54.49 42.39
C ARG A 70 24.33 53.65 42.40
N ASP A 71 23.32 54.09 43.13
CA ASP A 71 22.07 53.34 43.33
C ASP A 71 20.97 53.76 42.34
N ASP A 72 21.08 54.96 41.75
CA ASP A 72 20.14 55.48 40.77
C ASP A 72 20.25 54.73 39.43
N PRO A 73 19.14 54.22 38.86
CA PRO A 73 19.17 53.62 37.54
C PRO A 73 19.59 54.66 36.50
N LEU A 74 20.45 54.26 35.56
CA LEU A 74 20.85 55.09 34.43
C LEU A 74 19.61 55.69 33.74
N THR A 75 19.67 56.96 33.33
CA THR A 75 18.57 57.65 32.64
C THR A 75 18.08 56.92 31.39
N ASN A 76 18.98 56.13 30.76
CA ASN A 76 18.69 55.34 29.57
C ASN A 76 18.32 53.87 29.87
N LEU A 77 18.22 53.45 31.15
CA LEU A 77 17.95 52.06 31.52
C LEU A 77 16.67 51.53 30.85
N ARG A 78 15.62 52.34 30.80
CA ARG A 78 14.35 51.98 30.14
C ARG A 78 14.55 51.68 28.65
N GLU A 79 15.38 52.47 27.97
CA GLU A 79 15.64 52.31 26.53
C GLU A 79 16.55 51.09 26.28
N VAL A 80 17.57 50.89 27.11
CA VAL A 80 18.45 49.71 27.06
C VAL A 80 17.66 48.42 27.29
N LEU A 81 16.80 48.38 28.33
CA LEU A 81 15.94 47.22 28.62
C LEU A 81 14.92 46.97 27.50
N ARG A 82 14.38 48.03 26.89
CA ARG A 82 13.49 47.91 25.73
C ARG A 82 14.21 47.32 24.52
N ASN A 83 15.43 47.78 24.24
CA ASN A 83 16.25 47.27 23.14
C ASN A 83 16.66 45.81 23.35
N LEU A 84 17.03 45.43 24.58
CA LEU A 84 17.31 44.04 24.94
C LEU A 84 16.06 43.16 24.77
N SER A 85 14.91 43.60 25.27
CA SER A 85 13.64 42.86 25.14
C SER A 85 13.21 42.70 23.67
N ASN A 86 13.32 43.77 22.88
CA ASN A 86 13.06 43.74 21.44
C ASN A 86 14.02 42.79 20.72
N SER A 87 15.31 42.81 21.08
CA SER A 87 16.33 41.94 20.47
C SER A 87 16.04 40.46 20.71
N GLU A 88 15.60 40.09 21.91
CA GLU A 88 15.21 38.70 22.24
C GLU A 88 13.91 38.30 21.52
N ALA A 89 12.93 39.20 21.46
CA ALA A 89 11.70 38.98 20.68
C ALA A 89 12.00 38.74 19.19
N PHE A 90 12.91 39.52 18.59
CA PHE A 90 13.34 39.32 17.21
C PHE A 90 14.11 38.01 17.01
N ARG A 91 14.98 37.63 17.96
CA ARG A 91 15.71 36.35 17.93
C ARG A 91 14.74 35.17 17.96
N TYR A 92 13.83 35.16 18.92
CA TYR A 92 12.78 34.15 19.06
C TYR A 92 11.92 34.05 17.80
N MET A 93 11.53 35.19 17.21
CA MET A 93 10.74 35.24 15.98
C MET A 93 11.49 34.66 14.77
N LYS A 94 12.78 34.97 14.61
CA LYS A 94 13.62 34.40 13.53
C LYS A 94 13.68 32.88 13.65
N GLN A 95 13.84 32.36 14.87
CA GLN A 95 13.81 30.93 15.13
C GLN A 95 12.42 30.33 14.89
N CYS A 96 11.32 31.03 15.26
CA CYS A 96 9.95 30.62 14.96
C CYS A 96 9.68 30.54 13.45
N ARG A 97 10.17 31.49 12.65
CA ARG A 97 10.06 31.43 11.18
C ARG A 97 10.80 30.22 10.60
N LEU A 98 11.98 29.90 11.14
CA LEU A 98 12.75 28.75 10.71
C LEU A 98 12.03 27.43 11.02
N ILE A 99 11.48 27.26 12.23
CA ILE A 99 10.73 26.05 12.58
C ILE A 99 9.42 25.95 11.79
N VAL A 100 8.70 27.06 11.55
CA VAL A 100 7.50 27.06 10.69
C VAL A 100 7.84 26.63 9.27
N ALA A 101 8.95 27.10 8.71
CA ALA A 101 9.42 26.65 7.39
C ALA A 101 9.72 25.14 7.37
N LYS A 102 10.40 24.62 8.42
CA LYS A 102 10.67 23.18 8.56
C LYS A 102 9.39 22.35 8.73
N LEU A 103 8.46 22.78 9.57
CA LEU A 103 7.17 22.10 9.78
C LEU A 103 6.32 22.10 8.50
N LYS A 104 6.31 23.20 7.74
CA LYS A 104 5.64 23.26 6.43
C LYS A 104 6.27 22.28 5.44
N LYS A 105 7.59 22.20 5.38
CA LYS A 105 8.29 21.21 4.55
C LYS A 105 7.92 19.78 4.96
N CYS A 106 8.04 19.46 6.25
CA CYS A 106 7.65 18.16 6.82
C CYS A 106 6.18 17.80 6.49
N TRP A 107 5.25 18.76 6.61
CA TRP A 107 3.85 18.54 6.24
C TRP A 107 3.67 18.19 4.76
N VAL A 108 4.40 18.86 3.87
CA VAL A 108 4.40 18.55 2.43
C VAL A 108 4.96 17.14 2.19
N ASP A 109 6.11 16.82 2.79
CA ASP A 109 6.77 15.51 2.64
C ASP A 109 5.87 14.35 3.13
N VAL A 110 5.21 14.51 4.28
CA VAL A 110 4.23 13.55 4.81
C VAL A 110 3.04 13.41 3.85
N ASN A 111 2.53 14.52 3.31
CA ASN A 111 1.40 14.50 2.37
C ASN A 111 1.73 13.82 1.04
N GLU A 112 2.95 14.01 0.52
CA GLU A 112 3.44 13.31 -0.65
C GLU A 112 3.59 11.80 -0.40
N GLU A 113 4.06 11.42 0.80
CA GLU A 113 4.14 10.02 1.21
C GLU A 113 2.76 9.38 1.33
N ILE A 114 1.77 10.06 1.93
CA ILE A 114 0.37 9.61 2.00
C ILE A 114 -0.19 9.37 0.59
N LYS A 115 -0.03 10.32 -0.33
CA LYS A 115 -0.51 10.17 -1.73
C LYS A 115 0.11 8.96 -2.41
N SER A 116 1.42 8.80 -2.24
CA SER A 116 2.19 7.73 -2.87
C SER A 116 1.87 6.35 -2.28
N LEU A 117 1.64 6.27 -0.96
CA LEU A 117 1.23 5.04 -0.27
C LEU A 117 -0.23 4.69 -0.54
N SER A 118 -1.12 5.69 -0.64
CA SER A 118 -2.52 5.50 -1.05
C SER A 118 -2.62 4.90 -2.44
N LYS A 119 -1.81 5.41 -3.38
CA LYS A 119 -1.72 4.84 -4.72
C LYS A 119 -1.17 3.40 -4.70
N ASN A 120 -0.20 3.11 -3.83
CA ASN A 120 0.30 1.74 -3.66
C ASN A 120 -0.78 0.79 -3.09
N LYS A 121 -1.62 1.27 -2.16
CA LYS A 121 -2.77 0.53 -1.65
C LYS A 121 -3.75 0.17 -2.77
N GLU A 122 -4.14 1.13 -3.62
CA GLU A 122 -5.02 0.88 -4.77
C GLU A 122 -4.44 -0.19 -5.71
N TYR A 123 -3.13 -0.16 -5.95
CA TYR A 123 -2.45 -1.17 -6.76
C TYR A 123 -2.47 -2.55 -6.13
N LEU A 124 -2.31 -2.62 -4.81
CA LEU A 124 -2.37 -3.88 -4.08
C LEU A 124 -3.79 -4.48 -4.08
N GLU A 125 -4.81 -3.63 -3.91
CA GLU A 125 -6.22 -4.02 -3.99
C GLU A 125 -6.56 -4.52 -5.40
N SER A 126 -6.09 -3.82 -6.44
CA SER A 126 -6.23 -4.25 -7.83
C SER A 126 -5.57 -5.61 -8.11
N ALA A 127 -4.35 -5.83 -7.59
CA ALA A 127 -3.66 -7.12 -7.71
C ALA A 127 -4.41 -8.26 -6.99
N LEU A 128 -4.98 -7.98 -5.82
CA LEU A 128 -5.84 -8.92 -5.09
C LEU A 128 -7.10 -9.27 -5.88
N ASP A 129 -7.74 -8.28 -6.50
CA ASP A 129 -8.93 -8.51 -7.30
C ASP A 129 -8.64 -9.36 -8.55
N HIS A 130 -7.46 -9.21 -9.15
CA HIS A 130 -7.02 -10.10 -10.23
C HIS A 130 -6.87 -11.55 -9.74
N ILE A 131 -6.19 -11.78 -8.61
CA ILE A 131 -6.06 -13.12 -8.03
C ILE A 131 -7.42 -13.71 -7.64
N ARG A 132 -8.36 -12.89 -7.14
CA ARG A 132 -9.73 -13.34 -6.84
C ARG A 132 -10.48 -13.75 -8.11
N LYS A 133 -10.36 -12.99 -9.19
CA LYS A 133 -10.92 -13.37 -10.50
C LYS A 133 -10.31 -14.67 -11.01
N ASP A 134 -9.00 -14.84 -10.89
CA ASP A 134 -8.32 -16.08 -11.25
C ASP A 134 -8.81 -17.29 -10.46
N LEU A 135 -9.06 -17.13 -9.16
CA LEU A 135 -9.68 -18.18 -8.33
C LEU A 135 -11.10 -18.53 -8.79
N ILE A 136 -11.90 -17.54 -9.21
CA ILE A 136 -13.24 -17.79 -9.77
C ILE A 136 -13.12 -18.56 -11.09
N ILE A 137 -12.23 -18.15 -11.99
CA ILE A 137 -11.98 -18.84 -13.26
C ILE A 137 -11.54 -20.29 -13.01
N ASN A 138 -10.60 -20.50 -12.08
CA ASN A 138 -10.14 -21.83 -11.72
C ASN A 138 -11.30 -22.70 -11.19
N LYS A 139 -12.12 -22.16 -10.28
CA LYS A 139 -13.32 -22.84 -9.78
C LYS A 139 -14.29 -23.19 -10.89
N GLU A 140 -14.67 -22.22 -11.73
CA GLU A 140 -15.55 -22.45 -12.88
C GLU A 140 -14.99 -23.55 -13.80
N THR A 141 -13.67 -23.59 -14.01
CA THR A 141 -13.06 -24.60 -14.88
C THR A 141 -13.03 -25.98 -14.25
N SER A 142 -12.86 -26.07 -12.94
CA SER A 142 -12.96 -27.33 -12.21
C SER A 142 -14.41 -27.84 -12.21
N ASP A 143 -15.38 -26.96 -11.93
CA ASP A 143 -16.81 -27.29 -11.90
C ASP A 143 -17.30 -27.77 -13.27
N ASN A 144 -16.93 -27.09 -14.37
CA ASN A 144 -17.33 -27.52 -15.71
C ASN A 144 -16.72 -28.87 -16.13
N ARG A 145 -15.55 -29.23 -15.59
CA ARG A 145 -14.92 -30.54 -15.88
C ARG A 145 -15.64 -31.70 -15.19
N LEU A 146 -16.53 -31.43 -14.22
CA LEU A 146 -17.44 -32.44 -13.67
C LEU A 146 -18.47 -32.93 -14.70
N HIS A 147 -18.70 -32.19 -15.80
CA HIS A 147 -19.63 -32.57 -16.86
C HIS A 147 -19.01 -33.52 -17.91
N ARG A 148 -17.81 -34.03 -17.68
CA ARG A 148 -17.16 -35.01 -18.57
C ARG A 148 -17.91 -36.37 -18.54
N PRO A 149 -17.83 -37.17 -19.62
CA PRO A 149 -18.44 -38.50 -19.67
C PRO A 149 -17.91 -39.43 -18.56
N ALA A 150 -18.79 -40.25 -17.98
CA ALA A 150 -18.47 -41.16 -16.86
C ALA A 150 -17.44 -42.26 -17.20
N THR A 151 -17.16 -42.47 -18.48
CA THR A 151 -16.20 -43.47 -18.97
C THR A 151 -14.74 -43.05 -18.74
N GLU A 152 -14.48 -41.77 -18.40
CA GLU A 152 -13.14 -41.27 -18.11
C GLU A 152 -12.75 -41.47 -16.64
N PRO A 153 -11.47 -41.73 -16.31
CA PRO A 153 -10.98 -41.71 -14.94
C PRO A 153 -11.30 -40.39 -14.22
N ASN A 154 -11.60 -40.51 -12.93
CA ASN A 154 -12.01 -39.39 -12.07
C ASN A 154 -10.89 -38.39 -11.74
N GLU A 155 -9.63 -38.72 -11.99
CA GLU A 155 -8.48 -37.84 -11.73
C GLU A 155 -7.55 -37.86 -12.94
N ASP A 156 -7.19 -36.67 -13.41
CA ASP A 156 -6.28 -36.45 -14.54
C ASP A 156 -5.23 -35.40 -14.17
N LYS A 157 -4.12 -35.35 -14.90
CA LYS A 157 -3.04 -34.38 -14.69
C LYS A 157 -3.51 -32.93 -14.80
N VAL A 158 -4.55 -32.67 -15.59
CA VAL A 158 -5.17 -31.35 -15.68
C VAL A 158 -5.90 -31.01 -14.37
N ASP A 159 -6.49 -31.98 -13.67
CA ASP A 159 -7.10 -31.76 -12.36
C ASP A 159 -6.03 -31.47 -11.29
N ASP A 160 -4.94 -32.23 -11.29
CA ASP A 160 -3.80 -31.99 -10.40
C ASP A 160 -3.22 -30.58 -10.57
N THR A 161 -3.08 -30.14 -11.82
CA THR A 161 -2.56 -28.80 -12.13
C THR A 161 -3.55 -27.68 -11.83
N LEU A 162 -4.86 -27.92 -11.94
CA LEU A 162 -5.88 -26.96 -11.49
C LEU A 162 -5.89 -26.82 -9.97
N GLU A 163 -5.74 -27.90 -9.22
CA GLU A 163 -5.64 -27.84 -7.75
C GLU A 163 -4.33 -27.16 -7.33
N PHE A 164 -3.22 -27.45 -8.01
CA PHE A 164 -1.95 -26.72 -7.79
C PHE A 164 -2.08 -25.22 -8.06
N GLU A 165 -2.72 -24.82 -9.16
CA GLU A 165 -3.00 -23.41 -9.48
C GLU A 165 -3.82 -22.76 -8.36
N LYS A 166 -4.88 -23.43 -7.90
CA LYS A 166 -5.73 -22.96 -6.79
C LYS A 166 -4.97 -22.77 -5.49
N GLN A 167 -4.16 -23.74 -5.08
CA GLN A 167 -3.34 -23.64 -3.87
C GLN A 167 -2.34 -22.49 -3.95
N THR A 168 -1.72 -22.32 -5.12
CA THR A 168 -0.78 -21.21 -5.37
C THR A 168 -1.50 -19.86 -5.30
N LEU A 169 -2.64 -19.71 -5.98
CA LEU A 169 -3.44 -18.48 -5.94
C LEU A 169 -3.93 -18.15 -4.52
N LEU A 170 -4.31 -19.15 -3.73
CA LEU A 170 -4.69 -18.96 -2.32
C LEU A 170 -3.50 -18.48 -1.47
N SER A 171 -2.31 -19.03 -1.70
CA SER A 171 -1.07 -18.57 -1.05
C SER A 171 -0.75 -17.12 -1.41
N LEU A 172 -0.79 -16.76 -2.69
CA LEU A 172 -0.57 -15.40 -3.17
C LEU A 172 -1.58 -14.40 -2.60
N LYS A 173 -2.87 -14.78 -2.56
CA LYS A 173 -3.93 -13.99 -1.93
C LYS A 173 -3.60 -13.67 -0.47
N ARG A 174 -3.24 -14.68 0.33
CA ARG A 174 -2.88 -14.49 1.75
C ARG A 174 -1.68 -13.56 1.90
N ASN A 175 -0.64 -13.72 1.08
CA ASN A 175 0.55 -12.88 1.15
C ASN A 175 0.24 -11.41 0.86
N LEU A 176 -0.59 -11.14 -0.15
CA LEU A 176 -1.02 -9.77 -0.46
C LEU A 176 -1.96 -9.20 0.62
N GLU A 177 -2.89 -9.99 1.17
CA GLU A 177 -3.75 -9.54 2.29
C GLU A 177 -2.92 -9.22 3.56
N ASN A 178 -1.84 -9.96 3.78
CA ASN A 178 -0.93 -9.73 4.91
C ASN A 178 -0.16 -8.41 4.80
N ILE A 179 0.19 -7.94 3.60
CA ILE A 179 0.86 -6.65 3.42
C ILE A 179 -0.13 -5.49 3.31
N LEU A 180 -1.38 -5.74 2.91
CA LEU A 180 -2.43 -4.72 2.82
C LEU A 180 -2.74 -4.09 4.18
N LYS A 181 -2.84 -4.92 5.23
CA LYS A 181 -3.18 -4.46 6.59
C LYS A 181 -2.14 -3.46 7.13
N PRO A 182 -0.82 -3.76 7.14
CA PRO A 182 0.20 -2.79 7.52
C PRO A 182 0.17 -1.50 6.69
N VAL A 183 -0.10 -1.58 5.38
CA VAL A 183 -0.19 -0.39 4.52
C VAL A 183 -1.37 0.50 4.93
N GLN A 184 -2.53 -0.08 5.24
CA GLN A 184 -3.70 0.65 5.71
C GLN A 184 -3.48 1.27 7.09
N GLU A 185 -2.88 0.51 8.01
CA GLU A 185 -2.52 1.00 9.35
C GLU A 185 -1.50 2.16 9.29
N HIS A 186 -0.49 2.05 8.42
CA HIS A 186 0.51 3.09 8.23
C HIS A 186 -0.08 4.38 7.63
N LEU A 187 -1.05 4.25 6.73
CA LEU A 187 -1.79 5.41 6.21
C LEU A 187 -2.52 6.16 7.33
N TYR A 188 -3.14 5.45 8.27
CA TYR A 188 -3.79 6.09 9.43
C TYR A 188 -2.79 6.84 10.31
N LYS A 189 -1.64 6.23 10.62
CA LYS A 189 -0.56 6.87 11.39
C LYS A 189 -0.03 8.14 10.71
N LEU A 190 0.16 8.09 9.39
CA LEU A 190 0.62 9.25 8.62
C LEU A 190 -0.44 10.38 8.58
N ASP A 191 -1.73 10.04 8.51
CA ASP A 191 -2.82 11.03 8.55
C ASP A 191 -2.89 11.73 9.91
N GLU A 192 -2.80 10.98 11.01
CA GLU A 192 -2.71 11.52 12.37
C GLU A 192 -1.49 12.44 12.53
N LEU A 193 -0.33 12.01 12.02
CA LEU A 193 0.89 12.80 12.04
C LEU A 193 0.75 14.10 11.21
N ARG A 194 0.12 14.03 10.03
CA ARG A 194 -0.15 15.21 9.19
C ARG A 194 -0.97 16.25 9.95
N GLU A 195 -2.02 15.83 10.66
CA GLU A 195 -2.86 16.73 11.46
C GLU A 195 -2.09 17.33 12.65
N ARG A 196 -1.27 16.52 13.34
CA ARG A 196 -0.40 17.02 14.43
C ARG A 196 0.60 18.07 13.92
N VAL A 197 1.30 17.80 12.82
CA VAL A 197 2.23 18.74 12.18
C VAL A 197 1.50 20.03 11.76
N HIS A 198 0.30 19.90 11.19
CA HIS A 198 -0.50 21.05 10.75
C HIS A 198 -0.91 21.95 11.93
N LYS A 199 -1.40 21.35 13.02
CA LYS A 199 -1.80 22.08 14.23
C LYS A 199 -0.62 22.83 14.84
N LEU A 200 0.51 22.15 15.04
CA LEU A 200 1.72 22.78 15.57
C LEU A 200 2.24 23.89 14.64
N GLY A 201 2.24 23.64 13.33
CA GLY A 201 2.63 24.64 12.33
C GLY A 201 1.75 25.89 12.37
N LYS A 202 0.44 25.73 12.57
CA LYS A 202 -0.53 26.83 12.68
C LYS A 202 -0.30 27.66 13.95
N GLU A 203 -0.10 27.01 15.10
CA GLU A 203 0.20 27.68 16.37
C GLU A 203 1.49 28.51 16.27
N ARG A 204 2.54 27.95 15.68
CA ARG A 204 3.83 28.66 15.50
C ARG A 204 3.76 29.75 14.44
N SER A 205 2.94 29.60 13.40
CA SER A 205 2.73 30.64 12.38
C SER A 205 2.05 31.88 12.96
N ALA A 206 1.06 31.71 13.85
CA ALA A 206 0.34 32.82 14.47
C ALA A 206 1.29 33.80 15.21
N VAL A 207 2.33 33.26 15.86
CA VAL A 207 3.36 34.07 16.56
C VAL A 207 4.18 34.91 15.58
N THR A 208 4.44 34.40 14.38
CA THR A 208 5.20 35.13 13.36
C THR A 208 4.39 36.23 12.67
N ASP A 209 3.05 36.15 12.69
CA ASP A 209 2.17 37.12 12.05
C ASP A 209 2.04 38.42 12.86
N LEU A 210 2.19 38.37 14.19
CA LEU A 210 2.10 39.55 15.08
C LEU A 210 3.09 40.68 14.73
N ILE A 211 4.31 40.36 14.29
CA ILE A 211 5.38 41.36 14.08
C ILE A 211 5.55 41.71 12.58
N CYS A 212 5.01 40.94 11.66
CA CYS A 212 4.93 41.37 10.25
C CYS A 212 4.15 42.69 10.12
N GLN A 213 3.18 42.95 11.01
CA GLN A 213 2.50 44.25 11.11
C GLN A 213 3.42 45.36 11.66
N CYS A 214 4.25 45.07 12.68
CA CYS A 214 5.19 46.04 13.26
C CYS A 214 6.34 46.41 12.31
N LEU A 215 6.86 45.45 11.51
CA LEU A 215 7.86 45.71 10.47
C LEU A 215 7.28 46.57 9.35
N THR A 216 6.03 46.34 8.95
CA THR A 216 5.34 47.18 7.96
C THR A 216 5.09 48.60 8.50
N GLN A 217 4.78 48.74 9.80
CA GLN A 217 4.64 50.05 10.46
C GLN A 217 5.99 50.77 10.63
N SER A 218 7.06 50.05 10.94
CA SER A 218 8.42 50.59 11.02
C SER A 218 8.98 50.98 9.65
N MET A 219 8.76 50.17 8.61
CA MET A 219 9.08 50.49 7.21
C MET A 219 8.31 51.72 6.72
N ARG A 220 7.00 51.82 6.99
CA ARG A 220 6.21 53.03 6.67
C ARG A 220 6.69 54.26 7.44
N SER A 221 7.24 54.10 8.65
CA SER A 221 7.82 55.18 9.44
C SER A 221 9.20 55.60 8.91
N PHE A 222 9.99 54.63 8.43
CA PHE A 222 11.29 54.84 7.78
C PHE A 222 11.12 55.51 6.40
N ASP A 223 10.12 55.10 5.62
CA ASP A 223 9.77 55.73 4.34
C ASP A 223 9.26 57.16 4.55
N LYS A 224 8.53 57.44 5.64
CA LYS A 224 8.13 58.81 6.03
C LYS A 224 9.32 59.65 6.48
N ALA A 225 10.30 59.07 7.18
CA ALA A 225 11.53 59.74 7.57
C ALA A 225 12.44 60.02 6.35
N MET A 226 12.54 59.09 5.39
CA MET A 226 13.24 59.28 4.11
C MET A 226 12.53 60.28 3.19
N ALA A 227 11.20 60.33 3.20
CA ALA A 227 10.42 61.33 2.47
C ALA A 227 10.60 62.75 3.03
N ASN A 228 10.70 62.89 4.37
CA ASN A 228 11.02 64.18 5.00
C ASN A 228 12.48 64.60 4.79
N ASN A 229 13.41 63.65 4.62
CA ASN A 229 14.82 63.95 4.39
C ASN A 229 15.15 64.29 2.92
N LYS A 230 14.22 64.06 1.98
CA LYS A 230 14.36 64.48 0.58
C LYS A 230 14.13 65.97 0.33
N ASN A 231 13.66 66.73 1.33
CA ASN A 231 13.54 68.19 1.23
C ASN A 231 14.81 68.94 1.66
N ASN A 232 15.85 68.25 2.11
CA ASN A 232 17.17 68.83 2.37
C ASN A 232 18.25 68.08 1.57
N ASN A 233 18.22 68.28 0.25
CA ASN A 233 19.29 67.86 -0.63
C ASN A 233 20.37 68.94 -0.69
N GLN A 234 21.59 68.61 -0.27
CA GLN A 234 22.77 68.98 -1.04
C GLN A 234 23.93 67.98 -0.81
N SER A 235 24.43 67.47 -1.93
CA SER A 235 25.72 66.79 -2.15
C SER A 235 25.98 65.46 -1.42
N SER A 236 25.93 64.33 -2.13
CA SER A 236 27.09 63.81 -2.88
C SER A 236 26.89 62.35 -3.34
N ASN A 237 27.46 62.07 -4.51
CA ASN A 237 27.43 60.80 -5.23
C ASN A 237 28.19 59.68 -4.51
N ALA A 238 27.72 58.43 -4.60
CA ALA A 238 28.42 57.36 -5.32
C ALA A 238 27.78 55.96 -5.12
N LYS A 239 27.37 55.38 -6.26
CA LYS A 239 27.49 53.98 -6.70
C LYS A 239 27.74 52.90 -5.64
N LEU A 240 26.83 51.93 -5.55
CA LEU A 240 27.22 50.54 -5.29
C LEU A 240 26.35 49.55 -6.08
N PHE A 241 27.02 48.50 -6.51
CA PHE A 241 26.74 47.58 -7.61
C PHE A 241 25.53 46.64 -7.44
N LYS A 242 24.94 46.33 -8.60
CA LYS A 242 24.37 45.03 -9.02
C LYS A 242 24.89 43.81 -8.24
N SER A 243 23.99 42.97 -7.73
CA SER A 243 24.09 41.51 -7.88
C SER A 243 22.70 40.87 -7.77
N GLN A 244 22.30 40.20 -8.85
CA GLN A 244 21.17 39.28 -8.91
C GLN A 244 21.56 37.93 -8.29
N SER A 245 20.53 37.24 -7.78
CA SER A 245 20.29 35.80 -7.94
C SER A 245 21.44 34.81 -7.64
N THR A 246 21.51 34.33 -6.40
CA THR A 246 21.89 32.94 -6.03
C THR A 246 21.46 32.70 -4.56
N LEU A 247 20.23 32.25 -4.32
CA LEU A 247 19.71 31.97 -2.96
C LEU A 247 19.27 30.50 -2.75
N PHE A 248 19.54 29.61 -3.71
CA PHE A 248 19.15 28.21 -3.63
C PHE A 248 20.33 27.31 -4.02
N ASN A 249 21.30 27.19 -3.13
CA ASN A 249 22.16 26.02 -2.93
C ASN A 249 23.20 26.42 -1.89
N ASN A 250 23.04 25.95 -0.66
CA ASN A 250 24.10 25.90 0.34
C ASN A 250 23.63 25.02 1.52
N ASP A 251 23.86 23.71 1.40
CA ASP A 251 23.90 22.78 2.54
C ASP A 251 25.02 23.14 3.54
N ASN A 252 25.89 24.10 3.19
CA ASN A 252 26.97 24.61 4.04
C ASN A 252 26.61 25.85 4.89
N LEU A 253 25.36 26.34 4.87
CA LEU A 253 24.93 27.40 5.80
C LEU A 253 24.54 26.88 7.20
N ILE A 254 24.50 25.55 7.35
CA ILE A 254 24.18 24.87 8.62
C ILE A 254 25.41 24.77 9.53
N GLU A 255 26.64 24.88 9.00
CA GLU A 255 27.86 24.80 9.80
C GLU A 255 28.33 26.16 10.32
N ALA A 256 28.16 27.24 9.54
CA ALA A 256 28.58 28.59 9.95
C ALA A 256 27.64 29.29 10.96
N SER A 257 26.56 28.63 11.39
CA SER A 257 25.61 29.16 12.39
C SER A 257 25.56 28.36 13.71
N GLN A 258 26.45 27.38 13.89
CA GLN A 258 26.46 26.48 15.06
C GLN A 258 26.96 27.11 16.38
N ALA A 259 27.32 28.39 16.42
CA ALA A 259 27.84 29.03 17.64
C ALA A 259 26.91 30.09 18.27
N SER A 260 25.60 30.02 18.04
CA SER A 260 24.64 30.79 18.83
C SER A 260 23.43 29.94 19.25
N PHE A 261 23.71 28.92 20.08
CA PHE A 261 22.76 28.13 20.88
C PHE A 261 21.33 28.11 20.32
N ILE A 262 21.02 27.10 19.51
CA ILE A 262 19.64 26.61 19.39
C ILE A 262 19.30 26.04 20.77
N HIS A 263 18.83 26.91 21.66
CA HIS A 263 18.45 26.51 23.00
C HIS A 263 17.14 25.73 22.89
N ILE A 264 17.16 24.42 23.05
CA ILE A 264 15.95 23.60 23.08
C ILE A 264 15.33 23.75 24.47
N GLY A 265 14.06 24.11 24.58
CA GLY A 265 13.42 24.31 25.88
C GLY A 265 11.94 24.72 25.78
N PRO A 266 11.19 24.65 26.91
CA PRO A 266 9.75 24.91 26.91
C PRO A 266 9.39 26.34 26.50
N LEU A 267 10.29 27.31 26.71
CA LEU A 267 10.13 28.70 26.29
C LEU A 267 10.84 29.03 24.96
N SER A 268 11.46 28.04 24.32
CA SER A 268 12.17 28.23 23.04
C SER A 268 11.24 28.13 21.84
N ALA A 269 11.68 28.70 20.72
CA ALA A 269 11.06 28.51 19.42
C ALA A 269 11.16 27.04 18.96
N PHE A 270 12.22 26.34 19.36
CA PHE A 270 12.35 24.89 19.20
C PHE A 270 11.90 24.20 20.50
N THR A 271 10.61 23.84 20.57
CA THR A 271 10.11 22.98 21.64
C THR A 271 10.48 21.53 21.38
N ASN A 272 10.59 20.73 22.45
CA ASN A 272 10.82 19.28 22.35
C ASN A 272 9.81 18.64 21.39
N GLU A 273 8.52 18.98 21.54
CA GLU A 273 7.44 18.54 20.66
C GLU A 273 7.70 18.82 19.16
N SER A 274 8.27 19.98 18.81
CA SER A 274 8.54 20.32 17.40
C SER A 274 9.68 19.51 16.80
N VAL A 275 10.68 19.16 17.61
CA VAL A 275 11.80 18.32 17.19
C VAL A 275 11.38 16.86 17.13
N ASP A 276 10.59 16.41 18.10
CA ASP A 276 10.07 15.05 18.18
C ASP A 276 9.14 14.74 17.00
N ILE A 277 8.22 15.65 16.66
CA ILE A 277 7.32 15.49 15.51
C ILE A 277 8.09 15.42 14.19
N ILE A 278 9.13 16.24 14.00
CA ILE A 278 9.95 16.19 12.78
C ILE A 278 10.70 14.86 12.69
N ARG A 279 11.30 14.40 13.79
CA ARG A 279 12.01 13.12 13.83
C ARG A 279 11.06 11.94 13.61
N GLU A 280 9.87 11.99 14.21
CA GLU A 280 8.81 11.00 14.02
C GLU A 280 8.36 10.96 12.55
N ALA A 281 8.20 12.12 11.90
CA ALA A 281 7.88 12.20 10.48
C ALA A 281 8.94 11.58 9.58
N ASP A 282 10.22 11.88 9.80
CA ASP A 282 11.31 11.27 9.03
C ASP A 282 11.31 9.74 9.18
N ALA A 283 11.09 9.23 10.41
CA ALA A 283 11.01 7.79 10.68
C ALA A 283 9.79 7.14 9.99
N GLN A 284 8.61 7.74 10.09
CA GLN A 284 7.39 7.24 9.48
C GLN A 284 7.42 7.31 7.95
N ILE A 285 8.06 8.32 7.37
CA ILE A 285 8.29 8.41 5.92
C ILE A 285 9.21 7.27 5.46
N GLN A 286 10.29 6.98 6.20
CA GLN A 286 11.19 5.89 5.86
C GLN A 286 10.50 4.52 5.96
N GLU A 287 9.73 4.28 7.02
CA GLU A 287 8.92 3.06 7.16
C GLU A 287 7.90 2.91 6.00
N GLY A 288 7.27 4.02 5.57
CA GLY A 288 6.38 4.06 4.42
C GLY A 288 7.08 3.70 3.11
N ARG A 289 8.30 4.22 2.89
CA ARG A 289 9.14 3.87 1.74
C ARG A 289 9.47 2.38 1.70
N ASP A 290 9.84 1.81 2.83
CA ASP A 290 10.20 0.39 2.95
C ASP A 290 8.97 -0.51 2.74
N LEU A 291 7.80 -0.13 3.26
CA LEU A 291 6.52 -0.81 3.01
C LEU A 291 6.15 -0.80 1.52
N ARG A 292 6.29 0.33 0.83
CA ARG A 292 6.06 0.39 -0.63
C ARG A 292 7.06 -0.48 -1.39
N GLY A 293 8.34 -0.46 -1.01
CA GLY A 293 9.37 -1.30 -1.62
C GLY A 293 8.99 -2.78 -1.55
N ARG A 294 8.67 -3.26 -0.34
CA ARG A 294 8.23 -4.64 -0.11
C ARG A 294 6.95 -4.98 -0.88
N SER A 295 5.96 -4.09 -0.84
CA SER A 295 4.68 -4.27 -1.53
C SER A 295 4.86 -4.37 -3.05
N ARG A 296 5.70 -3.53 -3.67
CA ARG A 296 5.96 -3.58 -5.12
C ARG A 296 6.62 -4.87 -5.56
N VAL A 297 7.60 -5.35 -4.80
CA VAL A 297 8.27 -6.63 -5.08
C VAL A 297 7.25 -7.77 -4.99
N LEU A 298 6.50 -7.84 -3.89
CA LEU A 298 5.51 -8.89 -3.69
C LEU A 298 4.40 -8.88 -4.77
N MET A 299 3.93 -7.69 -5.17
CA MET A 299 2.96 -7.56 -6.26
C MET A 299 3.52 -8.09 -7.59
N ARG A 300 4.77 -7.73 -7.93
CA ARG A 300 5.43 -8.22 -9.15
C ARG A 300 5.53 -9.75 -9.13
N ASP A 301 6.07 -10.30 -8.05
CA ASP A 301 6.30 -11.73 -7.89
C ASP A 301 4.98 -12.52 -7.90
N SER A 302 3.93 -11.95 -7.30
CA SER A 302 2.58 -12.54 -7.31
C SER A 302 1.96 -12.57 -8.71
N ILE A 303 2.07 -11.46 -9.46
CA ILE A 303 1.56 -11.38 -10.83
C ILE A 303 2.33 -12.35 -11.74
N GLU A 304 3.65 -12.40 -11.61
CA GLU A 304 4.49 -13.33 -12.38
C GLU A 304 4.18 -14.78 -12.05
N SER A 305 4.11 -15.14 -10.77
CA SER A 305 3.76 -16.50 -10.32
C SER A 305 2.37 -16.91 -10.81
N ALA A 306 1.37 -16.02 -10.73
CA ALA A 306 0.03 -16.28 -11.25
C ALA A 306 0.05 -16.52 -12.77
N LYS A 307 0.82 -15.73 -13.52
CA LYS A 307 1.00 -15.93 -14.98
C LYS A 307 1.63 -17.28 -15.29
N GLN A 308 2.69 -17.66 -14.59
CA GLN A 308 3.34 -18.96 -14.80
C GLN A 308 2.39 -20.12 -14.52
N CYS A 309 1.62 -20.06 -13.44
CA CYS A 309 0.63 -21.09 -13.12
C CYS A 309 -0.42 -21.25 -14.23
N ASN A 310 -0.93 -20.12 -14.76
CA ASN A 310 -1.90 -20.16 -15.84
C ASN A 310 -1.33 -20.73 -17.14
N LEU A 311 -0.06 -20.41 -17.46
CA LEU A 311 0.64 -21.00 -18.61
C LEU A 311 0.77 -22.51 -18.47
N ILE A 312 1.15 -23.01 -17.28
CA ILE A 312 1.26 -24.44 -16.99
C ILE A 312 -0.10 -25.14 -17.21
N VAL A 313 -1.18 -24.58 -16.65
CA VAL A 313 -2.53 -25.15 -16.82
C VAL A 313 -2.94 -25.15 -18.29
N ASN A 314 -2.70 -24.06 -19.02
CA ASN A 314 -3.03 -23.98 -20.44
C ASN A 314 -2.24 -24.99 -21.28
N ASP A 315 -0.98 -25.24 -20.96
CA ASP A 315 -0.16 -26.26 -21.62
C ASP A 315 -0.69 -27.67 -21.34
N GLN A 316 -1.10 -27.96 -20.10
CA GLN A 316 -1.74 -29.24 -19.78
C GLN A 316 -3.06 -29.45 -20.51
N PHE A 317 -3.90 -28.41 -20.61
CA PHE A 317 -5.12 -28.47 -21.43
C PHE A 317 -4.79 -28.75 -22.89
N LEU A 318 -3.78 -28.08 -23.47
CA LEU A 318 -3.40 -28.31 -24.87
C LEU A 318 -2.97 -29.76 -25.11
N ARG A 319 -2.12 -30.31 -24.24
CA ARG A 319 -1.68 -31.71 -24.31
C ARG A 319 -2.87 -32.66 -24.20
N LYS A 320 -3.79 -32.42 -23.26
CA LYS A 320 -4.99 -33.24 -23.09
C LYS A 320 -5.93 -33.18 -24.31
N ILE A 321 -6.10 -31.99 -24.89
CA ILE A 321 -6.92 -31.78 -26.09
C ILE A 321 -6.31 -32.54 -27.28
N GLU A 322 -4.98 -32.54 -27.40
CA GLU A 322 -4.27 -33.29 -28.45
C GLU A 322 -4.45 -34.81 -28.25
N ASP A 323 -4.22 -35.32 -27.03
CA ASP A 323 -4.37 -36.74 -26.69
C ASP A 323 -5.80 -37.24 -26.93
N THR A 324 -6.81 -36.47 -26.53
CA THR A 324 -8.23 -36.80 -26.73
C THR A 324 -8.61 -36.83 -28.21
N LEU A 325 -8.08 -35.90 -29.00
CA LEU A 325 -8.30 -35.85 -30.44
C LEU A 325 -7.63 -37.03 -31.16
N LEU A 326 -6.39 -37.36 -30.80
CA LEU A 326 -5.69 -38.52 -31.36
C LEU A 326 -6.41 -39.82 -31.02
N LEU A 327 -6.85 -39.98 -29.77
CA LEU A 327 -7.60 -41.15 -29.34
C LEU A 327 -8.95 -41.27 -30.07
N SER A 328 -9.68 -40.17 -30.24
CA SER A 328 -10.94 -40.15 -31.00
C SER A 328 -10.72 -40.59 -32.45
N LYS A 329 -9.68 -40.08 -33.12
CA LYS A 329 -9.31 -40.52 -34.49
C LYS A 329 -8.99 -42.01 -34.54
N HIS A 330 -8.21 -42.52 -33.58
CA HIS A 330 -7.86 -43.95 -33.54
C HIS A 330 -9.08 -44.85 -33.30
N LEU A 331 -10.03 -44.41 -32.47
CA LEU A 331 -11.29 -45.12 -32.25
C LEU A 331 -12.16 -45.16 -33.52
N ASN A 332 -12.21 -44.06 -34.28
CA ASN A 332 -12.96 -44.01 -35.54
C ASN A 332 -12.36 -44.94 -36.61
N VAL A 333 -11.02 -45.00 -36.71
CA VAL A 333 -10.33 -45.95 -37.61
C VAL A 333 -10.62 -47.39 -37.18
N SER A 334 -10.44 -47.70 -35.89
CA SER A 334 -10.68 -49.05 -35.36
C SER A 334 -12.15 -49.48 -35.49
N SER A 335 -13.11 -48.57 -35.32
CA SER A 335 -14.52 -48.84 -35.58
C SER A 335 -14.77 -49.20 -37.05
N SER A 336 -14.12 -48.49 -37.98
CA SER A 336 -14.21 -48.78 -39.42
C SER A 336 -13.62 -50.15 -39.77
N GLU A 337 -12.46 -50.50 -39.20
CA GLU A 337 -11.86 -51.83 -39.33
C GLU A 337 -12.76 -52.93 -38.76
N ASN A 338 -13.40 -52.68 -37.62
CA ASN A 338 -14.35 -53.60 -37.01
C ASN A 338 -15.59 -53.83 -37.90
N ARG A 339 -16.10 -52.78 -38.57
CA ARG A 339 -17.18 -52.91 -39.57
C ARG A 339 -16.74 -53.77 -40.77
N LEU A 340 -15.51 -53.60 -41.25
CA LEU A 340 -14.94 -54.44 -42.31
C LEU A 340 -14.78 -55.90 -41.86
N ALA A 341 -14.32 -56.14 -40.63
CA ALA A 341 -14.23 -57.48 -40.05
C ALA A 341 -15.61 -58.13 -39.90
N GLN A 342 -16.61 -57.38 -39.44
CA GLN A 342 -17.99 -57.83 -39.37
C GLN A 342 -18.53 -58.24 -40.74
N ASN A 343 -18.31 -57.41 -41.77
CA ASN A 343 -18.76 -57.73 -43.13
C ASN A 343 -18.05 -58.94 -43.71
N ARG A 344 -16.75 -59.14 -43.41
CA ARG A 344 -16.02 -60.36 -43.78
C ARG A 344 -16.59 -61.58 -43.07
N ALA A 345 -16.85 -61.49 -41.77
CA ALA A 345 -17.39 -62.59 -40.98
C ALA A 345 -18.79 -63.01 -41.45
N ILE A 346 -19.66 -62.04 -41.80
CA ILE A 346 -20.99 -62.32 -42.37
C ILE A 346 -20.85 -63.08 -43.70
N ARG A 347 -20.00 -62.62 -44.62
CA ARG A 347 -19.77 -63.34 -45.89
C ARG A 347 -19.27 -64.76 -45.68
N TRP A 348 -18.36 -64.98 -44.73
CA TRP A 348 -17.89 -66.32 -44.37
C TRP A 348 -18.99 -67.19 -43.76
N GLN A 349 -19.87 -66.61 -42.94
CA GLN A 349 -21.04 -67.30 -42.39
C GLN A 349 -22.00 -67.73 -43.51
N ASP A 350 -22.27 -66.85 -44.48
CA ASP A 350 -23.15 -67.14 -45.61
C ASP A 350 -22.60 -68.28 -46.48
N LEU A 351 -21.30 -68.26 -46.78
CA LEU A 351 -20.63 -69.34 -47.51
C LEU A 351 -20.69 -70.68 -46.76
N ASN A 352 -20.40 -70.67 -45.45
CA ASN A 352 -20.49 -71.88 -44.63
C ASN A 352 -21.92 -72.41 -44.54
N ASN A 353 -22.92 -71.53 -44.53
CA ASN A 353 -24.34 -71.90 -44.50
C ASN A 353 -24.74 -72.57 -45.82
N ILE A 354 -24.29 -72.03 -46.95
CA ILE A 354 -24.47 -72.64 -48.28
C ILE A 354 -23.80 -74.03 -48.32
N SER A 355 -22.54 -74.14 -47.88
CA SER A 355 -21.83 -75.43 -47.82
C SER A 355 -22.54 -76.44 -46.92
N HIS A 356 -23.04 -76.02 -45.76
CA HIS A 356 -23.78 -76.89 -44.85
C HIS A 356 -25.08 -77.41 -45.48
N LYS A 357 -25.82 -76.56 -46.21
CA LYS A 357 -27.01 -76.98 -46.96
C LYS A 357 -26.69 -77.99 -48.07
N TYR A 358 -25.57 -77.81 -48.79
CA TYR A 358 -25.12 -78.80 -49.76
C TYR A 358 -24.78 -80.15 -49.11
N THR A 359 -24.14 -80.14 -47.93
CA THR A 359 -23.82 -81.36 -47.17
C THR A 359 -25.07 -82.09 -46.66
N LEU A 360 -26.13 -81.37 -46.27
CA LEU A 360 -27.40 -81.96 -45.83
C LEU A 360 -28.20 -82.60 -46.96
N GLY A 361 -27.93 -82.22 -48.22
CA GLY A 361 -28.59 -82.75 -49.40
C GLY A 361 -30.00 -82.17 -49.62
N PRO A 362 -30.79 -82.76 -50.54
CA PRO A 362 -32.12 -82.29 -50.86
C PRO A 362 -33.10 -82.48 -49.69
N GLU A 363 -33.93 -81.47 -49.39
CA GLU A 363 -34.92 -81.54 -48.30
C GLU A 363 -35.95 -82.68 -48.44
N LYS A 364 -36.17 -83.17 -49.67
CA LYS A 364 -37.07 -84.29 -49.97
C LYS A 364 -36.30 -85.44 -50.60
N SER A 365 -36.53 -86.64 -50.08
CA SER A 365 -35.92 -87.89 -50.61
C SER A 365 -36.27 -88.17 -52.08
N THR A 366 -37.36 -87.59 -52.59
CA THR A 366 -37.77 -87.67 -54.00
C THR A 366 -36.82 -86.93 -54.96
N ASN A 367 -36.04 -85.98 -54.44
CA ASN A 367 -35.12 -85.15 -55.23
C ASN A 367 -33.70 -85.72 -55.28
N LEU A 368 -33.44 -86.83 -54.58
CA LEU A 368 -32.17 -87.55 -54.68
C LEU A 368 -32.11 -88.29 -56.01
N PHE A 369 -30.98 -88.21 -56.71
CA PHE A 369 -30.78 -89.03 -57.89
C PHE A 369 -30.67 -90.51 -57.52
N THR A 370 -30.94 -91.41 -58.47
CA THR A 370 -30.94 -92.87 -58.25
C THR A 370 -29.60 -93.41 -57.71
N TYR A 371 -28.49 -92.74 -58.02
CA TYR A 371 -27.15 -93.09 -57.52
C TYR A 371 -26.86 -92.58 -56.10
N GLU A 372 -27.63 -91.62 -55.57
CA GLU A 372 -27.45 -91.03 -54.22
C GLU A 372 -28.30 -91.76 -53.17
N ARG A 373 -29.39 -92.40 -53.57
CA ARG A 373 -30.31 -93.11 -52.65
C ARG A 373 -29.63 -94.27 -51.93
N LEU A 374 -29.80 -94.34 -50.62
CA LEU A 374 -29.31 -95.44 -49.78
C LEU A 374 -30.06 -96.76 -50.04
N ASP A 375 -31.27 -96.69 -50.63
CA ASP A 375 -32.13 -97.84 -50.96
C ASP A 375 -31.67 -98.63 -52.20
N ARG A 376 -30.60 -98.20 -52.87
CA ARG A 376 -30.10 -98.88 -54.07
C ARG A 376 -29.63 -100.30 -53.73
N PRO A 377 -29.83 -101.30 -54.61
CA PRO A 377 -29.54 -102.71 -54.31
C PRO A 377 -28.11 -102.94 -53.81
N ILE A 378 -27.14 -102.21 -54.37
CA ILE A 378 -25.72 -102.32 -54.01
C ILE A 378 -25.42 -101.80 -52.59
N ALA A 379 -26.07 -100.71 -52.15
CA ALA A 379 -25.90 -100.15 -50.81
C ALA A 379 -26.67 -100.96 -49.76
N SER A 380 -27.89 -101.41 -50.08
CA SER A 380 -28.68 -102.33 -49.26
C SER A 380 -27.94 -103.64 -48.98
N ASN A 381 -27.34 -104.25 -50.01
CA ASN A 381 -26.60 -105.50 -49.84
C ASN A 381 -25.31 -105.30 -49.03
N PHE A 382 -24.62 -104.16 -49.19
CA PHE A 382 -23.43 -103.84 -48.41
C PHE A 382 -23.74 -103.63 -46.92
N GLN A 383 -24.84 -102.93 -46.60
CA GLN A 383 -25.28 -102.66 -45.22
C GLN A 383 -25.88 -103.87 -44.48
N ARG A 384 -26.30 -104.93 -45.19
CA ARG A 384 -26.82 -106.17 -44.59
C ARG A 384 -25.74 -107.01 -43.89
N HIS A 385 -24.45 -106.75 -44.14
CA HIS A 385 -23.35 -107.44 -43.48
C HIS A 385 -22.95 -106.73 -42.17
N PRO A 386 -22.83 -107.45 -41.03
CA PRO A 386 -22.43 -106.85 -39.77
C PRO A 386 -21.03 -106.23 -39.87
N GLY A 387 -20.89 -104.96 -39.49
CA GLY A 387 -19.63 -104.20 -39.56
C GLY A 387 -19.47 -103.29 -40.78
N ASN A 388 -20.34 -103.40 -41.80
CA ASN A 388 -20.26 -102.61 -43.03
C ASN A 388 -21.23 -101.42 -43.02
N GLN A 389 -20.85 -100.34 -42.32
CA GLN A 389 -21.44 -99.01 -42.56
C GLN A 389 -20.68 -98.32 -43.70
N LEU A 390 -21.37 -97.56 -44.54
CA LEU A 390 -20.71 -96.78 -45.60
C LEU A 390 -19.78 -95.73 -44.94
N PRO A 391 -18.46 -95.79 -45.15
CA PRO A 391 -17.51 -94.83 -44.54
C PRO A 391 -17.83 -93.39 -44.94
N GLU A 392 -18.27 -93.21 -46.18
CA GLU A 392 -18.70 -91.94 -46.77
C GLU A 392 -19.79 -91.25 -45.95
N ALA A 393 -20.80 -91.99 -45.48
CA ALA A 393 -21.90 -91.42 -44.71
C ALA A 393 -21.46 -90.92 -43.33
N GLN A 394 -20.50 -91.62 -42.70
CA GLN A 394 -19.91 -91.17 -41.43
C GLN A 394 -19.08 -89.89 -41.63
N GLU A 395 -18.30 -89.81 -42.70
CA GLU A 395 -17.50 -88.61 -43.02
C GLU A 395 -18.37 -87.41 -43.40
N ILE A 396 -19.50 -87.61 -44.11
CA ILE A 396 -20.49 -86.56 -44.38
C ILE A 396 -21.14 -86.06 -43.09
N SER A 397 -21.52 -86.97 -42.18
CA SER A 397 -22.07 -86.60 -40.87
C SER A 397 -21.06 -85.79 -40.05
N LYS A 398 -19.80 -86.26 -39.96
CA LYS A 398 -18.72 -85.52 -39.28
C LYS A 398 -18.49 -84.15 -39.92
N GLY A 399 -18.46 -84.06 -41.24
CA GLY A 399 -18.34 -82.80 -41.98
C GLY A 399 -19.48 -81.83 -41.70
N SER A 400 -20.72 -82.35 -41.63
CA SER A 400 -21.92 -81.59 -41.27
C SER A 400 -21.82 -81.03 -39.84
N ASP A 401 -21.41 -81.85 -38.88
CA ASP A 401 -21.23 -81.44 -37.48
C ASP A 401 -20.13 -80.38 -37.33
N LEU A 402 -19.02 -80.51 -38.06
CA LEU A 402 -17.95 -79.51 -38.11
C LEU A 402 -18.44 -78.18 -38.69
N LEU A 403 -19.23 -78.21 -39.77
CA LEU A 403 -19.83 -77.02 -40.37
C LEU A 403 -20.84 -76.35 -39.44
N SER A 404 -21.68 -77.13 -38.76
CA SER A 404 -22.63 -76.63 -37.76
C SER A 404 -21.91 -75.92 -36.60
N ASN A 405 -20.86 -76.55 -36.05
CA ASN A 405 -20.03 -75.94 -35.02
C ASN A 405 -19.32 -74.66 -35.50
N SER A 406 -18.85 -74.64 -36.76
CA SER A 406 -18.24 -73.47 -37.40
C SER A 406 -19.23 -72.32 -37.55
N LEU A 407 -20.47 -72.60 -37.97
CA LEU A 407 -21.55 -71.62 -38.06
C LEU A 407 -21.87 -71.00 -36.71
N LEU A 408 -21.99 -71.82 -35.66
CA LEU A 408 -22.28 -71.35 -34.31
C LEU A 408 -21.14 -70.45 -33.77
N LYS A 409 -19.87 -70.83 -34.00
CA LYS A 409 -18.71 -70.00 -33.67
C LYS A 409 -18.69 -68.68 -34.45
N SER A 410 -19.00 -68.71 -35.74
CA SER A 410 -19.06 -67.51 -36.58
C SER A 410 -20.17 -66.56 -36.10
N GLU A 411 -21.32 -67.09 -35.72
CA GLU A 411 -22.42 -66.29 -35.18
C GLU A 411 -22.02 -65.61 -33.86
N GLN A 412 -21.39 -66.34 -32.93
CA GLN A 412 -20.86 -65.77 -31.70
C GLN A 412 -19.81 -64.69 -31.97
N HIS A 413 -18.93 -64.91 -32.94
CA HIS A 413 -17.92 -63.94 -33.35
C HIS A 413 -18.57 -62.65 -33.89
N ILE A 414 -19.56 -62.77 -34.78
CA ILE A 414 -20.31 -61.62 -35.32
C ILE A 414 -21.05 -60.86 -34.20
N ARG A 415 -21.68 -61.56 -33.27
CA ARG A 415 -22.33 -60.93 -32.10
C ARG A 415 -21.32 -60.14 -31.27
N THR A 416 -20.14 -60.69 -31.05
CA THR A 416 -19.05 -60.03 -30.32
C THR A 416 -18.56 -58.78 -31.06
N LEU A 417 -18.31 -58.87 -32.37
CA LEU A 417 -17.91 -57.72 -33.19
C LEU A 417 -18.97 -56.60 -33.19
N LYS A 418 -20.27 -56.96 -33.20
CA LYS A 418 -21.36 -55.98 -33.10
C LYS A 418 -21.35 -55.24 -31.77
N VAL A 419 -21.13 -55.95 -30.65
CA VAL A 419 -21.06 -55.35 -29.32
C VAL A 419 -19.84 -54.43 -29.20
N ILE A 420 -18.67 -54.90 -29.66
CA ILE A 420 -17.43 -54.10 -29.68
C ILE A 420 -17.61 -52.85 -30.53
N GLY A 421 -18.19 -52.97 -31.73
CA GLY A 421 -18.43 -51.84 -32.62
C GLY A 421 -19.31 -50.77 -32.00
N LYS A 422 -20.42 -51.16 -31.35
CA LYS A 422 -21.28 -50.21 -30.61
C LYS A 422 -20.52 -49.50 -29.49
N LYS A 423 -19.69 -50.23 -28.74
CA LYS A 423 -18.88 -49.65 -27.67
C LYS A 423 -17.82 -48.69 -28.20
N MET A 424 -17.15 -49.03 -29.31
CA MET A 424 -16.18 -48.15 -29.97
C MET A 424 -16.81 -46.87 -30.50
N ASP A 425 -17.97 -46.96 -31.16
CA ASP A 425 -18.72 -45.80 -31.65
C ASP A 425 -19.17 -44.88 -30.49
N GLN A 426 -19.61 -45.46 -29.38
CA GLN A 426 -19.96 -44.69 -28.18
C GLN A 426 -18.74 -43.98 -27.57
N ASN A 427 -17.62 -44.71 -27.41
CA ASN A 427 -16.38 -44.13 -26.90
C ASN A 427 -15.86 -43.01 -27.79
N ALA A 428 -15.96 -43.15 -29.12
CA ALA A 428 -15.54 -42.12 -30.07
C ALA A 428 -16.33 -40.81 -29.89
N LYS A 429 -17.66 -40.91 -29.76
CA LYS A 429 -18.54 -39.76 -29.50
C LYS A 429 -18.24 -39.09 -28.17
N GLU A 430 -18.02 -39.89 -27.12
CA GLU A 430 -17.68 -39.37 -25.79
C GLU A 430 -16.34 -38.61 -25.81
N LYS A 431 -15.34 -39.12 -26.54
CA LYS A 431 -14.05 -38.42 -26.70
C LYS A 431 -14.15 -37.16 -27.57
N GLU A 432 -15.02 -37.15 -28.58
CA GLU A 432 -15.29 -35.94 -29.37
C GLU A 432 -15.97 -34.86 -28.54
N PHE A 433 -16.97 -35.23 -27.72
CA PHE A 433 -17.60 -34.32 -26.77
C PHE A 433 -16.60 -33.76 -25.77
N GLN A 434 -15.74 -34.62 -25.21
CA GLN A 434 -14.67 -34.20 -24.30
C GLN A 434 -13.71 -33.21 -24.94
N HIS A 435 -13.25 -33.50 -26.16
CA HIS A 435 -12.38 -32.60 -26.92
C HIS A 435 -13.05 -31.22 -27.11
N SER A 436 -14.33 -31.19 -27.45
CA SER A 436 -15.11 -29.95 -27.56
C SER A 436 -15.18 -29.20 -26.23
N LEU A 437 -15.49 -29.90 -25.14
CA LEU A 437 -15.57 -29.33 -23.79
C LEU A 437 -14.23 -28.71 -23.37
N ASP A 438 -13.13 -29.47 -23.43
CA ASP A 438 -11.80 -28.98 -23.04
C ASP A 438 -11.34 -27.79 -23.92
N THR A 439 -11.67 -27.81 -25.21
CA THR A 439 -11.39 -26.69 -26.13
C THR A 439 -12.18 -25.43 -25.75
N THR A 440 -13.46 -25.56 -25.42
CA THR A 440 -14.28 -24.43 -24.97
C THR A 440 -13.80 -23.87 -23.63
N LEU A 441 -13.38 -24.72 -22.71
CA LEU A 441 -12.82 -24.31 -21.43
C LEU A 441 -11.50 -23.57 -21.60
N LEU A 442 -10.59 -24.09 -22.41
CA LEU A 442 -9.32 -23.43 -22.70
C LEU A 442 -9.54 -22.06 -23.34
N ARG A 443 -10.48 -21.95 -24.29
CA ARG A 443 -10.85 -20.68 -24.92
C ARG A 443 -11.41 -19.69 -23.89
N ARG A 444 -12.41 -20.10 -23.11
CA ARG A 444 -13.03 -19.27 -22.07
C ARG A 444 -12.01 -18.81 -21.02
N ARG A 445 -11.08 -19.69 -20.62
CA ARG A 445 -9.98 -19.32 -19.72
C ARG A 445 -9.11 -18.22 -20.31
N ARG A 446 -8.74 -18.33 -21.59
CA ARG A 446 -7.92 -17.31 -22.27
C ARG A 446 -8.65 -15.97 -22.36
N GLU A 447 -9.92 -15.98 -22.78
CA GLU A 447 -10.76 -14.77 -22.85
C GLU A 447 -10.90 -14.08 -21.50
N LEU A 448 -11.17 -14.85 -20.44
CA LEU A 448 -11.33 -14.29 -19.09
C LEU A 448 -9.99 -13.89 -18.45
N SER A 449 -8.86 -14.44 -18.90
CA SER A 449 -7.53 -14.12 -18.37
C SER A 449 -6.99 -12.77 -18.84
N ASP A 450 -7.69 -12.07 -19.74
CA ASP A 450 -7.20 -10.80 -20.32
C ASP A 450 -7.11 -9.64 -19.31
N HIS A 451 -7.79 -9.76 -18.16
CA HIS A 451 -7.66 -8.79 -17.06
C HIS A 451 -6.22 -8.70 -16.49
N ARG A 452 -5.37 -9.70 -16.76
CA ARG A 452 -3.97 -9.76 -16.31
C ARG A 452 -3.01 -8.87 -17.09
N TRP A 453 -3.45 -8.23 -18.20
CA TRP A 453 -2.60 -7.41 -19.09
C TRP A 453 -2.65 -5.90 -18.80
N VAL A 454 -3.43 -5.47 -17.81
CA VAL A 454 -3.44 -4.08 -17.30
C VAL A 454 -2.27 -3.69 -16.35
N PRO A 455 -1.38 -4.58 -15.84
CA PRO A 455 -0.42 -4.21 -14.81
C PRO A 455 0.83 -3.49 -15.30
N GLU A 456 0.99 -3.21 -16.61
CA GLU A 456 2.11 -2.36 -17.07
C GLU A 456 2.11 -0.96 -16.43
N LYS A 457 0.96 -0.51 -15.91
CA LYS A 457 0.86 0.71 -15.10
C LYS A 457 1.53 0.61 -13.72
N TYR A 458 1.79 -0.60 -13.21
CA TYR A 458 2.30 -0.83 -11.85
C TYR A 458 3.81 -1.00 -11.75
N VAL A 459 4.48 -1.29 -12.88
CA VAL A 459 5.93 -1.63 -12.91
C VAL A 459 6.78 -0.52 -13.54
N LYS A 460 6.21 0.32 -14.42
CA LYS A 460 6.92 1.45 -15.04
C LYS A 460 6.58 2.77 -14.33
N LYS A 461 7.18 3.00 -13.16
CA LYS A 461 7.53 4.33 -12.62
C LYS A 461 8.37 4.23 -11.35
#